data_AF-S3CNC4-F1
#
_entry.id   AF-S3CNC4-F1
#
_cell.length_a   1.000
_cell.length_b   1.000
_cell.length_c   1.000
_cell.angle_alpha   90.00
_cell.angle_beta   90.00
_cell.angle_gamma   90.00
#
_symmetry.space_group_name_H-M   'P 1'
#
loop_
_entity.id
_entity.type
_entity.pdbx_description
1 polymer ?
#
loop_
_entity_poly.entity_id
_entity_poly.type
_entity_poly.pdbx_seq_one_letter_code
_entity_poly.pdbx_strand_id
1 'polypeptide(L)'
;MHTFKSLYLYLGELFLTTTIAQNTYSHYTIEVTIPYYIDVKVPNAVPFTDPPRVNVELRNGNKSIAYHPTIDTGTCGYVVSVDGFPGWSQQLANASEKGWEFLSSSKKLYSGHWIPVDMFYTDAPVEVETRVPVLVVEESTICPHYNETRDTNTCPTLKGTLPRVVHHPPNISLFGVGFGRQKDGQPQGSPDKNPFLNIVNINKTSTNTDLFRNGYMLDRNGITLGLTGSNTKDLIRWNVLKRGDLWDTDHRDWRAPRACFSVDDSTCVEGNLLIDTGIAHSYLTLPTGAQVHTHTDTNPSTHAPVRALNNGSVVQLKVRDDFGYAVDTEFIVGSPEGIAPSMVIVTLRDPAEKEPFLNTGRHFLRSWKVAFDAVGGKFGFRRVV
;
A
#
# COMPACT_ATOMS: atom_id res chain seq x y z
N MET A 1 -32.99 37.24 -4.71
CA MET A 1 -32.56 37.19 -3.29
C MET A 1 -32.31 35.74 -2.80
N HIS A 2 -31.88 34.81 -3.67
CA HIS A 2 -31.75 33.37 -3.34
C HIS A 2 -30.33 32.81 -3.41
N THR A 3 -29.31 33.63 -3.70
CA THR A 3 -27.95 33.13 -3.94
C THR A 3 -27.00 33.26 -2.73
N PHE A 4 -27.43 33.86 -1.61
CA PHE A 4 -26.56 34.11 -0.45
C PHE A 4 -26.67 33.07 0.69
N LYS A 5 -27.68 32.19 0.70
CA LYS A 5 -27.83 31.16 1.75
C LYS A 5 -26.95 29.92 1.55
N SER A 6 -26.54 29.62 0.32
CA SER A 6 -25.71 28.44 0.02
C SER A 6 -24.26 28.59 0.44
N LEU A 7 -23.70 29.81 0.38
CA LEU A 7 -22.30 30.08 0.70
C LEU A 7 -21.98 30.00 2.20
N TYR A 8 -22.95 30.38 3.06
CA TYR A 8 -22.77 30.35 4.52
C TYR A 8 -22.85 28.93 5.11
N LEU A 9 -23.65 28.04 4.52
CA LEU A 9 -23.70 26.62 4.90
C LEU A 9 -22.40 25.90 4.51
N TYR A 10 -21.88 26.15 3.31
CA TYR A 10 -20.61 25.60 2.85
C TYR A 10 -19.40 26.07 3.67
N LEU A 11 -19.35 27.36 4.04
CA LEU A 11 -18.29 27.88 4.89
C LEU A 11 -18.39 27.31 6.32
N GLY A 12 -19.59 27.26 6.90
CA GLY A 12 -19.81 26.69 8.25
C GLY A 12 -19.37 25.23 8.38
N GLU A 13 -19.68 24.39 7.40
CA GLU A 13 -19.28 22.97 7.39
C GLU A 13 -17.77 22.76 7.19
N LEU A 14 -17.11 23.60 6.38
CA LEU A 14 -15.66 23.58 6.22
C LEU A 14 -14.94 23.96 7.54
N PHE A 15 -15.47 24.93 8.27
CA PHE A 15 -14.92 25.35 9.57
C PHE A 15 -15.09 24.27 10.65
N LEU A 16 -16.25 23.59 10.72
CA LEU A 16 -16.51 22.54 11.72
C LEU A 16 -15.63 21.29 11.51
N THR A 17 -15.45 20.84 10.28
CA THR A 17 -14.61 19.66 9.95
C THR A 17 -13.14 19.87 10.25
N THR A 18 -12.61 21.04 9.89
CA THR A 18 -11.22 21.43 10.17
C THR A 18 -10.97 21.51 11.68
N THR A 19 -11.93 22.02 12.45
CA THR A 19 -11.84 22.15 13.92
C THR A 19 -11.87 20.80 14.64
N ILE A 20 -12.70 19.85 14.20
CA ILE A 20 -12.80 18.51 14.81
C ILE A 20 -11.57 17.64 14.52
N ALA A 21 -11.04 17.69 13.30
CA ALA A 21 -9.80 16.99 12.94
C ALA A 21 -8.59 17.57 13.68
N GLN A 22 -8.48 18.90 13.77
CA GLN A 22 -7.42 19.54 14.59
C GLN A 22 -7.48 19.12 16.06
N ASN A 23 -8.68 19.03 16.64
CA ASN A 23 -8.81 18.65 18.04
C ASN A 23 -8.36 17.18 18.28
N THR A 24 -8.68 16.27 17.35
CA THR A 24 -8.35 14.83 17.48
C THR A 24 -6.86 14.58 17.55
N TYR A 25 -6.04 15.28 16.76
CA TYR A 25 -4.60 15.02 16.68
C TYR A 25 -3.73 16.00 17.49
N SER A 26 -4.33 17.03 18.10
CA SER A 26 -3.63 18.12 18.79
C SER A 26 -2.72 17.69 19.95
N HIS A 27 -3.03 16.56 20.59
CA HIS A 27 -2.26 16.03 21.73
C HIS A 27 -0.98 15.30 21.29
N TYR A 28 -0.93 14.80 20.06
CA TYR A 28 0.20 14.01 19.58
C TYR A 28 1.33 14.91 19.06
N THR A 29 2.56 14.62 19.49
CA THR A 29 3.73 15.44 19.19
C THR A 29 4.91 14.64 18.62
N ILE A 30 4.87 13.32 18.69
CA ILE A 30 5.95 12.46 18.19
C ILE A 30 5.70 12.19 16.70
N GLU A 31 6.61 12.68 15.86
CA GLU A 31 6.61 12.43 14.42
C GLU A 31 8.03 12.44 13.85
N VAL A 32 8.19 11.86 12.66
CA VAL A 32 9.39 12.00 11.84
C VAL A 32 9.02 11.93 10.36
N THR A 33 9.64 12.77 9.54
CA THR A 33 9.56 12.65 8.07
C THR A 33 10.85 12.04 7.54
N ILE A 34 10.72 10.89 6.89
CA ILE A 34 11.79 10.15 6.24
C ILE A 34 11.75 10.49 4.74
N PRO A 35 12.82 11.04 4.16
CA PRO A 35 12.86 11.31 2.73
C PRO A 35 12.87 10.01 1.93
N TYR A 36 12.39 10.06 0.69
CA TYR A 36 12.62 8.95 -0.23
C TYR A 36 14.10 8.84 -0.59
N TYR A 37 14.57 7.61 -0.74
CA TYR A 37 15.87 7.32 -1.35
C TYR A 37 15.85 7.75 -2.82
N ILE A 38 16.87 8.50 -3.23
CA ILE A 38 17.06 8.96 -4.60
C ILE A 38 18.44 8.49 -5.07
N ASP A 39 18.45 7.52 -5.98
CA ASP A 39 19.68 6.96 -6.57
C ASP A 39 20.41 8.02 -7.43
N VAL A 40 19.65 8.66 -8.33
CA VAL A 40 20.14 9.76 -9.16
C VAL A 40 19.15 10.92 -9.10
N LYS A 41 19.62 12.10 -8.70
CA LYS A 41 18.83 13.34 -8.79
C LYS A 41 18.74 13.75 -10.26
N VAL A 42 17.72 13.28 -10.96
CA VAL A 42 17.37 13.80 -12.27
C VAL A 42 16.63 15.13 -12.06
N PRO A 43 17.20 16.27 -12.51
CA PRO A 43 16.52 17.55 -12.39
C PRO A 43 15.15 17.49 -13.08
N ASN A 44 14.11 17.99 -12.41
CA ASN A 44 12.74 18.01 -12.92
C ASN A 44 12.12 16.62 -13.21
N ALA A 45 12.62 15.55 -12.58
CA ALA A 45 11.95 14.25 -12.64
C ALA A 45 10.51 14.37 -12.15
N VAL A 46 9.58 13.81 -12.93
CA VAL A 46 8.18 13.72 -12.51
C VAL A 46 8.10 12.76 -11.32
N PRO A 47 7.61 13.19 -10.14
CA PRO A 47 7.51 12.33 -8.96
C PRO A 47 6.78 11.02 -9.25
N PHE A 48 7.15 9.95 -8.54
CA PHE A 48 6.56 8.62 -8.67
C PHE A 48 6.62 7.99 -10.07
N THR A 49 7.43 8.52 -10.99
CA THR A 49 7.76 7.80 -12.23
C THR A 49 8.46 6.48 -11.87
N ASP A 50 9.51 6.60 -11.07
CA ASP A 50 10.16 5.47 -10.43
C ASP A 50 9.44 5.08 -9.13
N PRO A 51 9.51 3.80 -8.72
CA PRO A 51 8.97 3.38 -7.44
C PRO A 51 9.64 4.14 -6.28
N PRO A 52 8.88 4.65 -5.29
CA PRO A 52 9.45 5.30 -4.13
C PRO A 52 10.21 4.28 -3.28
N ARG A 53 11.44 4.63 -2.89
CA ARG A 53 12.32 3.78 -2.11
C ARG A 53 12.68 4.44 -0.78
N VAL A 54 13.17 3.65 0.16
CA VAL A 54 13.68 4.12 1.45
C VAL A 54 14.97 3.37 1.77
N ASN A 55 15.93 4.01 2.45
CA ASN A 55 17.09 3.30 2.98
C ASN A 55 16.81 2.75 4.37
N VAL A 56 17.06 1.46 4.54
CA VAL A 56 16.93 0.76 5.83
C VAL A 56 18.14 -0.12 6.11
N GLU A 57 18.46 -0.29 7.38
CA GLU A 57 19.43 -1.26 7.85
C GLU A 57 18.73 -2.29 8.72
N LEU A 58 18.78 -3.56 8.31
CA LEU A 58 18.36 -4.68 9.16
C LEU A 58 19.50 -5.06 10.09
N ARG A 59 19.20 -5.20 11.38
CA ARG A 59 20.14 -5.65 12.40
C ARG A 59 19.62 -6.88 13.11
N ASN A 60 20.49 -7.88 13.24
CA ASN A 60 20.22 -9.10 13.98
C ASN A 60 21.47 -9.51 14.77
N GLY A 61 21.42 -9.28 16.08
CA GLY A 61 22.59 -9.40 16.95
C GLY A 61 23.70 -8.42 16.54
N ASN A 62 24.89 -8.94 16.25
CA ASN A 62 26.06 -8.16 15.82
C ASN A 62 26.20 -8.04 14.29
N LYS A 63 25.23 -8.53 13.52
CA LYS A 63 25.24 -8.49 12.05
C LYS A 63 24.24 -7.46 11.56
N SER A 64 24.61 -6.76 10.48
CA SER A 64 23.70 -5.83 9.82
C SER A 64 23.90 -5.79 8.31
N ILE A 65 22.81 -5.50 7.59
CA ILE A 65 22.78 -5.38 6.14
C ILE A 65 21.88 -4.19 5.76
N ALA A 66 22.39 -3.32 4.89
CA ALA A 66 21.65 -2.18 4.36
C ALA A 66 20.88 -2.55 3.08
N TYR A 67 19.71 -1.93 2.92
CA TYR A 67 18.82 -2.11 1.78
C TYR A 67 18.22 -0.77 1.35
N HIS A 68 17.81 -0.71 0.09
CA HIS A 68 17.07 0.40 -0.50
C HIS A 68 15.75 -0.10 -1.14
N PRO A 69 14.85 -0.75 -0.37
CA PRO A 69 13.66 -1.36 -0.93
C PRO A 69 12.69 -0.35 -1.51
N THR A 70 11.89 -0.81 -2.48
CA THR A 70 10.67 -0.12 -2.91
C THR A 70 9.61 -0.24 -1.83
N ILE A 71 9.05 0.90 -1.44
CA ILE A 71 7.90 0.97 -0.55
C ILE A 71 6.69 0.52 -1.35
N ASP A 72 5.98 -0.48 -0.85
CA ASP A 72 4.84 -1.08 -1.53
C ASP A 72 3.60 -1.08 -0.62
N THR A 73 2.65 -0.19 -0.88
CA THR A 73 1.35 -0.20 -0.20
C THR A 73 0.41 -1.29 -0.73
N GLY A 74 0.73 -1.94 -1.85
CA GLY A 74 0.03 -3.08 -2.42
C GLY A 74 0.35 -4.42 -1.75
N THR A 75 1.29 -4.46 -0.82
CA THR A 75 1.65 -5.64 -0.02
C THR A 75 1.82 -5.26 1.47
N CYS A 76 1.93 -6.24 2.37
CA CYS A 76 2.14 -5.97 3.80
C CYS A 76 3.12 -6.99 4.38
N GLY A 77 4.26 -6.51 4.88
CA GLY A 77 5.38 -7.35 5.31
C GLY A 77 6.66 -6.92 4.62
N TYR A 78 7.79 -6.99 5.32
CA TYR A 78 9.09 -6.89 4.67
C TYR A 78 9.59 -8.29 4.32
N VAL A 79 9.81 -8.54 3.03
CA VAL A 79 10.29 -9.82 2.49
C VAL A 79 11.68 -9.65 1.90
N VAL A 80 12.62 -10.50 2.31
CA VAL A 80 14.00 -10.51 1.81
C VAL A 80 14.49 -11.92 1.51
N SER A 81 15.49 -12.05 0.66
CA SER A 81 16.17 -13.33 0.43
C SER A 81 16.99 -13.78 1.65
N VAL A 82 17.10 -15.09 1.87
CA VAL A 82 18.10 -15.67 2.78
C VAL A 82 19.52 -15.16 2.55
N ASP A 83 19.92 -14.96 1.28
CA ASP A 83 21.27 -14.50 0.93
C ASP A 83 21.52 -13.04 1.34
N GLY A 84 20.45 -12.26 1.54
CA GLY A 84 20.52 -10.88 1.99
C GLY A 84 20.31 -10.70 3.49
N PHE A 85 19.89 -11.72 4.24
CA PHE A 85 19.43 -11.52 5.61
C PHE A 85 20.58 -11.57 6.65
N PRO A 86 20.68 -10.58 7.57
CA PRO A 86 21.75 -10.53 8.55
C PRO A 86 21.66 -11.71 9.52
N GLY A 87 22.66 -12.59 9.48
CA GLY A 87 22.76 -13.69 10.44
C GLY A 87 21.78 -14.84 10.22
N TRP A 88 21.28 -15.02 8.99
CA TRP A 88 20.47 -16.19 8.67
C TRP A 88 21.18 -17.51 9.06
N SER A 89 20.39 -18.44 9.56
CA SER A 89 20.78 -19.83 9.81
C SER A 89 19.54 -20.71 9.89
N GLN A 90 19.70 -22.01 9.60
CA GLN A 90 18.61 -22.97 9.76
C GLN A 90 18.07 -23.03 11.19
N GLN A 91 18.93 -22.86 12.20
CA GLN A 91 18.50 -22.84 13.60
C GLN A 91 17.56 -21.66 13.88
N LEU A 92 17.89 -20.48 13.35
CA LEU A 92 17.06 -19.28 13.48
C LEU A 92 15.71 -19.47 12.77
N ALA A 93 15.73 -20.04 11.56
CA ALA A 93 14.52 -20.37 10.81
C ALA A 93 13.62 -21.35 11.59
N ASN A 94 14.19 -22.44 12.12
CA ASN A 94 13.44 -23.45 12.88
C ASN A 94 12.83 -22.92 14.19
N ALA A 95 13.37 -21.82 14.74
CA ALA A 95 12.84 -21.15 15.92
C ALA A 95 11.80 -20.07 15.61
N SER A 96 11.54 -19.80 14.32
CA SER A 96 10.69 -18.72 13.83
C SER A 96 9.38 -19.26 13.23
N GLU A 97 8.38 -18.39 13.08
CA GLU A 97 7.10 -18.76 12.47
C GLU A 97 7.31 -19.05 10.98
N LYS A 98 6.71 -20.13 10.45
CA LYS A 98 6.68 -20.38 9.00
C LYS A 98 5.89 -19.29 8.29
N GLY A 99 6.42 -18.80 7.18
CA GLY A 99 5.85 -17.70 6.44
C GLY A 99 5.75 -17.95 4.95
N TRP A 100 4.75 -17.33 4.31
CA TRP A 100 4.67 -17.23 2.86
C TRP A 100 3.89 -16.00 2.40
N GLU A 101 4.21 -15.57 1.18
CA GLU A 101 3.45 -14.56 0.45
C GLU A 101 3.31 -14.96 -1.01
N PHE A 102 2.08 -14.95 -1.52
CA PHE A 102 1.80 -15.09 -2.94
C PHE A 102 1.54 -13.72 -3.57
N LEU A 103 2.37 -13.35 -4.54
CA LEU A 103 2.23 -12.13 -5.31
C LEU A 103 1.36 -12.39 -6.54
N SER A 104 0.06 -12.11 -6.42
CA SER A 104 -0.94 -12.35 -7.46
C SER A 104 -0.61 -11.70 -8.81
N SER A 105 0.09 -10.56 -8.78
CA SER A 105 0.53 -9.77 -9.93
C SER A 105 1.65 -10.44 -10.72
N SER A 106 2.53 -11.21 -10.07
CA SER A 106 3.66 -11.91 -10.72
C SER A 106 3.51 -13.42 -10.77
N LYS A 107 2.47 -13.95 -10.10
CA LYS A 107 2.25 -15.39 -9.88
C LYS A 107 3.44 -16.05 -9.17
N LYS A 108 4.12 -15.35 -8.27
CA LYS A 108 5.22 -15.88 -7.47
C LYS A 108 4.75 -16.21 -6.07
N LEU A 109 5.09 -17.39 -5.58
CA LEU A 109 4.97 -17.76 -4.18
C LEU A 109 6.36 -17.69 -3.54
N TYR A 110 6.49 -16.89 -2.50
CA TYR A 110 7.65 -16.86 -1.63
C TYR A 110 7.33 -17.61 -0.34
N SER A 111 8.23 -18.50 0.07
CA SER A 111 8.10 -19.28 1.30
C SER A 111 9.40 -19.26 2.11
N GLY A 112 9.25 -19.30 3.43
CA GLY A 112 10.36 -19.25 4.37
C GLY A 112 9.86 -19.07 5.80
N HIS A 113 10.49 -18.16 6.55
CA HIS A 113 10.15 -17.92 7.95
C HIS A 113 10.09 -16.42 8.28
N TRP A 114 9.16 -16.04 9.15
CA TRP A 114 9.04 -14.69 9.71
C TRP A 114 10.00 -14.52 10.89
N ILE A 115 11.12 -13.84 10.67
CA ILE A 115 12.19 -13.67 11.66
C ILE A 115 12.12 -12.25 12.23
N PRO A 116 11.90 -12.07 13.55
CA PRO A 116 11.93 -10.76 14.19
C PRO A 116 13.31 -10.10 14.08
N VAL A 117 13.34 -8.85 13.63
CA VAL A 117 14.58 -8.05 13.53
C VAL A 117 14.35 -6.61 13.93
N ASP A 118 15.44 -5.95 14.31
CA ASP A 118 15.47 -4.50 14.44
C ASP A 118 15.82 -3.90 13.08
N MET A 119 15.12 -2.84 12.70
CA MET A 119 15.30 -2.13 11.46
C MET A 119 15.44 -0.63 11.74
N PHE A 120 16.42 0.00 11.09
CA PHE A 120 16.71 1.42 11.23
C PHE A 120 16.58 2.14 9.90
N TYR A 121 15.93 3.30 9.88
CA TYR A 121 15.85 4.14 8.68
C TYR A 121 17.06 5.07 8.60
N THR A 122 18.00 4.78 7.70
CA THR A 122 19.32 5.45 7.71
C THR A 122 19.32 6.84 7.09
N ASP A 123 18.32 7.18 6.28
CA ASP A 123 18.15 8.52 5.69
C ASP A 123 17.24 9.42 6.54
N ALA A 124 16.69 8.91 7.64
CA ALA A 124 15.88 9.71 8.53
C ALA A 124 16.73 10.81 9.21
N PRO A 125 16.18 12.01 9.45
CA PRO A 125 16.92 13.10 10.10
C PRO A 125 17.27 12.83 11.57
N VAL A 126 16.63 11.81 12.16
CA VAL A 126 16.83 11.30 13.51
C VAL A 126 16.82 9.79 13.46
N GLU A 127 17.34 9.12 14.50
CA GLU A 127 17.25 7.67 14.60
C GLU A 127 15.78 7.22 14.66
N VAL A 128 15.39 6.30 13.80
CA VAL A 128 14.06 5.68 13.80
C VAL A 128 14.25 4.18 13.82
N GLU A 129 13.79 3.55 14.89
CA GLU A 129 13.89 2.11 15.12
C GLU A 129 12.51 1.46 14.98
N THR A 130 12.46 0.37 14.22
CA THR A 130 11.29 -0.49 14.03
C THR A 130 11.65 -1.90 14.42
N ARG A 131 10.74 -2.61 15.09
CA ARG A 131 10.89 -4.04 15.35
C ARG A 131 9.76 -4.78 14.67
N VAL A 132 10.09 -5.62 13.69
CA VAL A 132 9.11 -6.27 12.83
C VAL A 132 9.61 -7.65 12.41
N PRO A 133 8.73 -8.66 12.29
CA PRO A 133 9.08 -9.91 11.60
C PRO A 133 9.31 -9.65 10.11
N VAL A 134 10.46 -10.09 9.60
CA VAL A 134 10.80 -10.07 8.18
C VAL A 134 10.63 -11.48 7.62
N LEU A 135 9.93 -11.64 6.50
CA LEU A 135 9.85 -12.91 5.80
C LEU A 135 11.18 -13.15 5.09
N VAL A 136 11.96 -14.07 5.62
CA VAL A 136 13.22 -14.48 5.02
C VAL A 136 12.95 -15.67 4.11
N VAL A 137 13.04 -15.41 2.80
CA VAL A 137 12.62 -16.30 1.73
C VAL A 137 13.69 -17.33 1.43
N GLU A 138 13.35 -18.59 1.70
CA GLU A 138 14.16 -19.77 1.42
C GLU A 138 13.86 -20.33 0.03
N GLU A 139 12.61 -20.17 -0.44
CA GLU A 139 12.16 -20.71 -1.72
C GLU A 139 11.26 -19.72 -2.48
N SER A 140 11.44 -19.67 -3.79
CA SER A 140 10.57 -18.93 -4.72
C SER A 140 10.05 -19.87 -5.80
N THR A 141 8.74 -19.85 -6.04
CA THR A 141 8.10 -20.73 -7.02
C THR A 141 7.15 -19.94 -7.92
N ILE A 142 7.16 -20.21 -9.23
CA ILE A 142 6.10 -19.71 -10.13
C ILE A 142 4.85 -20.57 -9.94
N CYS A 143 3.75 -19.92 -9.56
CA CYS A 143 2.51 -20.51 -9.08
C CYS A 143 1.29 -20.01 -9.87
N PRO A 144 1.12 -20.37 -11.15
CA PRO A 144 0.06 -19.79 -11.98
C PRO A 144 -1.36 -20.14 -11.53
N HIS A 145 -1.49 -21.20 -10.73
CA HIS A 145 -2.76 -21.80 -10.33
C HIS A 145 -2.98 -21.78 -8.81
N TYR A 146 -2.24 -20.93 -8.11
CA TYR A 146 -2.42 -20.70 -6.69
C TYR A 146 -3.87 -20.29 -6.39
N ASN A 147 -4.47 -20.95 -5.41
CA ASN A 147 -5.78 -20.62 -4.87
C ASN A 147 -5.63 -20.01 -3.47
N GLU A 148 -5.86 -18.70 -3.38
CA GLU A 148 -5.71 -17.90 -2.17
C GLU A 148 -6.54 -18.36 -0.96
N THR A 149 -7.59 -19.16 -1.18
CA THR A 149 -8.50 -19.63 -0.11
C THR A 149 -8.09 -20.97 0.49
N ARG A 150 -7.15 -21.69 -0.13
CA ARG A 150 -6.81 -23.06 0.25
C ARG A 150 -5.30 -23.32 0.26
N ASP A 151 -4.59 -22.79 -0.73
CA ASP A 151 -3.18 -23.06 -0.89
C ASP A 151 -2.37 -22.23 0.13
N THR A 152 -1.25 -22.78 0.59
CA THR A 152 -0.44 -22.20 1.69
C THR A 152 0.95 -21.84 1.18
N ASN A 153 2.01 -22.29 1.86
CA ASN A 153 3.40 -22.05 1.52
C ASN A 153 3.92 -22.99 0.40
N THR A 154 3.06 -23.79 -0.24
CA THR A 154 3.42 -24.71 -1.30
C THR A 154 2.51 -24.52 -2.51
N CYS A 155 3.09 -24.51 -3.70
CA CYS A 155 2.34 -24.43 -4.94
C CYS A 155 1.60 -25.74 -5.25
N PRO A 156 0.35 -25.68 -5.73
CA PRO A 156 -0.39 -26.88 -6.09
C PRO A 156 0.27 -27.60 -7.29
N THR A 157 0.40 -28.91 -7.18
CA THR A 157 0.85 -29.78 -8.28
C THR A 157 -0.27 -29.96 -9.30
N LEU A 158 0.03 -29.74 -10.58
CA LEU A 158 -0.94 -29.93 -11.66
C LEU A 158 -0.53 -31.04 -12.59
N LYS A 159 -1.44 -32.00 -12.81
CA LYS A 159 -1.24 -33.14 -13.72
C LYS A 159 0.09 -33.89 -13.47
N GLY A 160 0.53 -33.95 -12.21
CA GLY A 160 1.78 -34.60 -11.81
C GLY A 160 3.07 -33.81 -12.13
N THR A 161 2.98 -32.61 -12.72
CA THR A 161 4.15 -31.75 -12.93
C THR A 161 4.40 -30.91 -11.70
N LEU A 162 5.56 -31.13 -11.06
CA LEU A 162 6.00 -30.29 -9.93
C LEU A 162 6.40 -28.90 -10.44
N PRO A 163 6.00 -27.83 -9.74
CA PRO A 163 6.43 -26.49 -10.09
C PRO A 163 7.94 -26.35 -9.85
N ARG A 164 8.60 -25.53 -10.69
CA ARG A 164 10.03 -25.26 -10.53
C ARG A 164 10.25 -24.37 -9.31
N VAL A 165 10.91 -24.93 -8.31
CA VAL A 165 11.35 -24.23 -7.10
C VAL A 165 12.74 -23.64 -7.33
N VAL A 166 12.93 -22.39 -6.95
CA VAL A 166 14.23 -21.75 -6.82
C VAL A 166 14.55 -21.66 -5.34
N HIS A 167 15.51 -22.46 -4.90
CA HIS A 167 16.04 -22.38 -3.54
C HIS A 167 17.00 -21.20 -3.44
N HIS A 168 16.97 -20.50 -2.31
CA HIS A 168 17.79 -19.35 -1.99
C HIS A 168 17.76 -18.31 -3.12
N PRO A 169 16.56 -17.81 -3.48
CA PRO A 169 16.43 -16.89 -4.60
C PRO A 169 17.15 -15.57 -4.29
N PRO A 170 18.07 -15.10 -5.14
CA PRO A 170 18.80 -13.86 -4.87
C PRO A 170 17.88 -12.64 -5.09
N ASN A 171 18.30 -11.49 -4.55
CA ASN A 171 17.75 -10.16 -4.87
C ASN A 171 16.23 -9.97 -4.60
N ILE A 172 15.70 -10.61 -3.55
CA ILE A 172 14.35 -10.32 -3.06
C ILE A 172 14.44 -9.20 -2.02
N SER A 173 13.66 -8.13 -2.23
CA SER A 173 13.46 -7.04 -1.29
C SER A 173 12.12 -6.35 -1.59
N LEU A 174 11.06 -6.77 -0.90
CA LEU A 174 9.70 -6.23 -1.02
C LEU A 174 9.31 -5.61 0.32
N PHE A 175 9.16 -4.29 0.37
CA PHE A 175 8.89 -3.56 1.61
C PHE A 175 7.42 -3.15 1.66
N GLY A 176 6.59 -4.14 2.02
CA GLY A 176 5.15 -4.03 2.12
C GLY A 176 4.72 -3.24 3.35
N VAL A 177 4.06 -2.11 3.12
CA VAL A 177 3.56 -1.19 4.16
C VAL A 177 2.05 -0.95 4.05
N GLY A 178 1.34 -1.74 3.24
CA GLY A 178 -0.10 -1.68 3.09
C GLY A 178 -0.88 -2.16 4.31
N PHE A 179 -2.19 -1.94 4.29
CA PHE A 179 -3.16 -2.48 5.24
C PHE A 179 -4.31 -3.16 4.49
N GLY A 180 -5.05 -4.05 5.17
CA GLY A 180 -6.14 -4.81 4.55
C GLY A 180 -5.67 -5.70 3.39
N ARG A 181 -4.45 -6.25 3.51
CA ARG A 181 -3.76 -7.03 2.46
C ARG A 181 -3.86 -8.54 2.67
N GLN A 182 -4.56 -9.01 3.71
CA GLN A 182 -4.69 -10.44 4.05
C GLN A 182 -5.41 -11.29 2.98
N LYS A 183 -5.94 -10.67 1.92
CA LYS A 183 -6.56 -11.34 0.77
C LYS A 183 -5.58 -11.35 -0.41
N ASP A 184 -5.98 -11.94 -1.55
CA ASP A 184 -5.15 -11.95 -2.77
C ASP A 184 -3.77 -12.61 -2.57
N GLY A 185 -3.72 -13.65 -1.72
CA GLY A 185 -2.54 -14.49 -1.52
C GLY A 185 -1.55 -14.06 -0.45
N GLN A 186 -1.88 -13.05 0.37
CA GLN A 186 -1.01 -12.59 1.46
C GLN A 186 -1.67 -12.80 2.83
N PRO A 187 -2.13 -14.02 3.20
CA PRO A 187 -2.92 -14.24 4.43
C PRO A 187 -2.20 -13.85 5.72
N GLN A 188 -0.87 -13.80 5.70
CA GLN A 188 -0.06 -13.39 6.84
C GLN A 188 0.29 -11.90 6.83
N GLY A 189 -0.09 -11.12 5.81
CA GLY A 189 0.16 -9.68 5.69
C GLY A 189 -0.68 -8.85 6.66
N SER A 190 -0.30 -8.91 7.93
CA SER A 190 -1.02 -8.41 9.10
C SER A 190 -0.31 -7.19 9.73
N PRO A 191 -1.00 -6.37 10.55
CA PRO A 191 -0.42 -5.11 11.04
C PRO A 191 0.88 -5.27 11.85
N ASP A 192 1.10 -6.41 12.52
CA ASP A 192 2.36 -6.75 13.21
C ASP A 192 3.57 -6.90 12.28
N LYS A 193 3.33 -7.07 10.98
CA LYS A 193 4.36 -7.20 9.93
C LYS A 193 4.54 -5.95 9.10
N ASN A 194 3.70 -4.94 9.29
CA ASN A 194 3.84 -3.66 8.61
C ASN A 194 4.94 -2.83 9.29
N PRO A 195 6.06 -2.52 8.61
CA PRO A 195 7.16 -1.80 9.23
C PRO A 195 6.78 -0.39 9.70
N PHE A 196 5.86 0.30 9.03
CA PHE A 196 5.42 1.63 9.44
C PHE A 196 4.51 1.64 10.68
N LEU A 197 3.98 0.48 11.09
CA LEU A 197 3.11 0.36 12.25
C LEU A 197 3.83 -0.18 13.50
N ASN A 198 5.05 -0.68 13.38
CA ASN A 198 5.80 -1.30 14.48
C ASN A 198 7.08 -0.52 14.84
N ILE A 199 6.98 0.81 14.76
CA ILE A 199 8.01 1.74 15.23
C ILE A 199 8.14 1.61 16.75
N VAL A 200 9.35 1.47 17.25
CA VAL A 200 9.66 1.34 18.69
C VAL A 200 10.19 2.65 19.26
N ASN A 201 11.06 3.33 18.51
CA ASN A 201 11.67 4.59 18.93
C ASN A 201 11.76 5.58 17.76
N ILE A 202 11.51 6.86 18.06
CA ILE A 202 11.84 8.00 17.21
C ILE A 202 12.73 8.93 18.03
N ASN A 203 13.93 9.21 17.55
CA ASN A 203 14.93 10.02 18.24
C ASN A 203 15.14 9.57 19.70
N LYS A 204 15.32 8.26 19.92
CA LYS A 204 15.46 7.63 21.26
C LYS A 204 14.27 7.82 22.21
N THR A 205 13.17 8.38 21.71
CA THR A 205 11.91 8.48 22.45
C THR A 205 11.04 7.30 22.07
N SER A 206 10.58 6.55 23.06
CA SER A 206 9.66 5.44 22.82
C SER A 206 8.38 5.94 22.17
N THR A 207 7.84 5.16 21.24
CA THR A 207 6.52 5.39 20.61
C THR A 207 5.38 4.75 21.41
N ASN A 208 5.67 3.99 22.47
CA ASN A 208 4.65 3.42 23.36
C ASN A 208 4.23 4.45 24.43
N THR A 209 3.61 5.53 23.98
CA THR A 209 3.15 6.68 24.78
C THR A 209 1.89 7.25 24.15
N ASP A 210 1.08 7.92 24.97
CA ASP A 210 -0.07 8.74 24.55
C ASP A 210 0.28 9.90 23.60
N LEU A 211 1.55 10.29 23.48
CA LEU A 211 2.04 11.34 22.59
C LEU A 211 2.29 10.89 21.15
N PHE A 212 2.22 9.58 20.87
CA PHE A 212 2.39 9.00 19.54
C PHE A 212 1.08 8.42 19.01
N ARG A 213 0.65 8.90 17.84
CA ARG A 213 -0.47 8.31 17.10
C ARG A 213 0.05 7.41 15.99
N ASN A 214 -0.10 6.11 16.19
CA ASN A 214 0.33 5.12 15.21
C ASN A 214 -0.43 5.27 13.89
N GLY A 215 0.33 5.50 12.83
CA GLY A 215 -0.16 5.86 11.52
C GLY A 215 0.96 6.50 10.71
N TYR A 216 0.75 6.61 9.41
CA TYR A 216 1.74 7.18 8.50
C TYR A 216 1.08 7.93 7.34
N MET A 217 1.86 8.79 6.70
CA MET A 217 1.45 9.58 5.54
C MET A 217 2.46 9.44 4.42
N LEU A 218 1.98 9.41 3.18
CA LEU A 218 2.80 9.35 1.98
C LEU A 218 2.46 10.52 1.07
N ASP A 219 3.48 11.25 0.63
CA ASP A 219 3.38 12.29 -0.38
C ASP A 219 4.70 12.45 -1.15
N ARG A 220 4.76 13.38 -2.11
CA ARG A 220 5.94 13.65 -2.94
C ARG A 220 7.23 13.99 -2.15
N ASN A 221 7.13 14.37 -0.88
CA ASN A 221 8.27 14.76 -0.05
C ASN A 221 8.83 13.58 0.76
N GLY A 222 8.06 12.50 0.95
CA GLY A 222 8.52 11.32 1.68
C GLY A 222 7.44 10.65 2.51
N ILE A 223 7.90 9.97 3.56
CA ILE A 223 7.07 9.24 4.52
C ILE A 223 7.02 10.03 5.81
N THR A 224 5.84 10.33 6.35
CA THR A 224 5.72 10.82 7.73
C THR A 224 5.21 9.69 8.61
N LEU A 225 5.92 9.38 9.69
CA LEU A 225 5.52 8.42 10.71
C LEU A 225 5.06 9.18 11.96
N GLY A 226 3.93 8.77 12.53
CA GLY A 226 3.28 9.48 13.63
C GLY A 226 2.35 10.59 13.12
N LEU A 227 1.09 10.54 13.52
CA LEU A 227 0.09 11.56 13.16
C LEU A 227 -0.01 12.62 14.25
N THR A 228 0.13 13.89 13.88
CA THR A 228 0.13 15.02 14.83
C THR A 228 -0.85 16.09 14.38
N GLY A 229 -1.20 17.00 15.28
CA GLY A 229 -2.00 18.17 14.91
C GLY A 229 -1.35 19.00 13.80
N SER A 230 -0.02 19.15 13.81
CA SER A 230 0.71 19.94 12.81
C SER A 230 0.69 19.30 11.42
N ASN A 231 0.87 17.99 11.33
CA ASN A 231 0.94 17.31 10.03
C ASN A 231 -0.45 16.98 9.47
N THR A 232 -1.48 16.85 10.31
CA THR A 232 -2.87 16.57 9.90
C THR A 232 -3.74 17.82 9.72
N LYS A 233 -3.33 19.00 10.23
CA LYS A 233 -4.15 20.25 10.18
C LYS A 233 -4.69 20.58 8.79
N ASP A 234 -3.89 20.30 7.77
CA ASP A 234 -4.17 20.66 6.39
C ASP A 234 -4.58 19.44 5.55
N LEU A 235 -4.83 18.27 6.17
CA LEU A 235 -5.33 16.99 5.63
C LEU A 235 -6.77 16.77 6.14
N ILE A 236 -7.82 17.22 5.46
CA ILE A 236 -8.51 16.72 4.26
C ILE A 236 -9.08 15.30 4.43
N ARG A 237 -10.40 15.30 4.69
CA ARG A 237 -11.42 14.28 4.36
C ARG A 237 -11.04 12.83 4.67
N TRP A 238 -11.56 12.33 5.79
CA TRP A 238 -11.27 11.01 6.32
C TRP A 238 -12.34 9.99 5.91
N ASN A 239 -11.96 9.00 5.12
CA ASN A 239 -12.79 7.81 4.93
C ASN A 239 -12.67 6.92 6.17
N VAL A 240 -13.81 6.61 6.81
CA VAL A 240 -13.85 5.66 7.94
C VAL A 240 -13.77 4.24 7.39
N LEU A 241 -12.80 3.48 7.89
CA LEU A 241 -12.52 2.11 7.47
C LEU A 241 -13.36 1.12 8.26
N LYS A 242 -13.66 -0.02 7.62
CA LYS A 242 -14.25 -1.17 8.31
C LYS A 242 -13.16 -2.00 8.96
N ARG A 243 -13.47 -2.60 10.11
CA ARG A 243 -12.58 -3.54 10.80
C ARG A 243 -12.20 -4.71 9.89
N GLY A 244 -10.94 -5.11 9.96
CA GLY A 244 -10.37 -6.26 9.27
C GLY A 244 -10.71 -7.59 9.97
N ASP A 245 -10.21 -8.68 9.40
CA ASP A 245 -10.53 -10.04 9.82
C ASP A 245 -9.78 -10.44 11.12
N LEU A 246 -8.67 -9.77 11.44
CA LEU A 246 -7.84 -9.97 12.64
C LEU A 246 -8.07 -8.90 13.71
N TRP A 247 -9.15 -8.14 13.60
CA TRP A 247 -9.46 -7.04 14.51
C TRP A 247 -9.40 -7.43 15.99
N ASP A 248 -9.90 -8.61 16.35
CA ASP A 248 -9.96 -9.06 17.75
C ASP A 248 -8.58 -9.36 18.35
N THR A 249 -7.56 -9.54 17.51
CA THR A 249 -6.17 -9.78 17.93
C THR A 249 -5.27 -8.57 17.74
N ASP A 250 -5.56 -7.73 16.74
CA ASP A 250 -4.84 -6.48 16.48
C ASP A 250 -5.82 -5.40 16.03
N HIS A 251 -6.05 -4.41 16.89
CA HIS A 251 -6.95 -3.28 16.65
C HIS A 251 -6.42 -2.28 15.61
N ARG A 252 -5.32 -2.60 14.93
CA ARG A 252 -4.82 -1.88 13.76
C ARG A 252 -5.24 -2.56 12.46
N ASP A 253 -5.94 -3.69 12.51
CA ASP A 253 -6.37 -4.41 11.31
C ASP A 253 -7.63 -3.79 10.70
N TRP A 254 -7.48 -3.15 9.56
CA TRP A 254 -8.55 -2.46 8.85
C TRP A 254 -8.66 -2.99 7.41
N ARG A 255 -9.88 -3.01 6.88
CA ARG A 255 -10.13 -3.31 5.47
C ARG A 255 -9.70 -2.14 4.59
N ALA A 256 -9.39 -2.47 3.33
CA ALA A 256 -9.13 -1.48 2.29
C ALA A 256 -10.27 -0.43 2.18
N PRO A 257 -9.94 0.83 1.83
CA PRO A 257 -10.94 1.86 1.62
C PRO A 257 -11.90 1.48 0.48
N ARG A 258 -13.12 2.02 0.54
CA ARG A 258 -14.16 1.82 -0.47
C ARG A 258 -14.21 3.02 -1.40
N ALA A 259 -14.39 2.77 -2.68
CA ALA A 259 -14.53 3.81 -3.68
C ALA A 259 -15.52 3.41 -4.76
N CYS A 260 -16.06 4.42 -5.41
CA CYS A 260 -16.83 4.30 -6.62
C CYS A 260 -15.95 4.67 -7.80
N PHE A 261 -15.91 3.84 -8.84
CA PHE A 261 -15.18 4.12 -10.08
C PHE A 261 -16.03 3.83 -11.31
N SER A 262 -15.85 4.64 -12.37
CA SER A 262 -16.48 4.47 -13.68
C SER A 262 -15.46 4.64 -14.80
N VAL A 263 -15.80 4.11 -15.98
CA VAL A 263 -15.03 4.30 -17.21
C VAL A 263 -15.94 4.99 -18.21
N ASP A 264 -15.46 6.10 -18.78
CA ASP A 264 -16.22 6.97 -19.68
C ASP A 264 -17.57 7.35 -19.05
N ASP A 265 -18.66 7.24 -19.81
CA ASP A 265 -20.02 7.56 -19.36
C ASP A 265 -20.69 6.40 -18.61
N SER A 266 -19.94 5.37 -18.18
CA SER A 266 -20.52 4.24 -17.47
C SER A 266 -21.04 4.61 -16.09
N THR A 267 -22.06 3.88 -15.62
CA THR A 267 -22.45 3.96 -14.21
C THR A 267 -21.27 3.58 -13.32
N CYS A 268 -21.14 4.33 -12.23
CA CYS A 268 -20.11 4.10 -11.24
C CYS A 268 -20.37 2.81 -10.45
N VAL A 269 -19.30 2.05 -10.20
CA VAL A 269 -19.33 0.77 -9.49
C VAL A 269 -18.58 0.90 -8.18
N GLU A 270 -19.21 0.50 -7.08
CA GLU A 270 -18.62 0.50 -5.74
C GLU A 270 -17.72 -0.72 -5.52
N GLY A 271 -16.48 -0.49 -5.08
CA GLY A 271 -15.47 -1.52 -4.93
C GLY A 271 -14.40 -1.17 -3.90
N ASN A 272 -13.42 -2.07 -3.76
CA ASN A 272 -12.25 -1.82 -2.93
C ASN A 272 -11.27 -0.93 -3.70
N LEU A 273 -10.63 0.01 -2.99
CA LEU A 273 -9.60 0.88 -3.53
C LEU A 273 -8.26 0.51 -2.92
N LEU A 274 -7.24 0.49 -3.76
CA LEU A 274 -5.85 0.39 -3.38
C LEU A 274 -5.06 1.52 -4.03
N ILE A 275 -4.47 2.38 -3.19
CA ILE A 275 -3.41 3.30 -3.63
C ILE A 275 -2.11 2.52 -3.54
N ASP A 276 -1.54 2.13 -4.68
CA ASP A 276 -0.41 1.19 -4.75
C ASP A 276 0.88 1.90 -5.18
N THR A 277 1.89 1.93 -4.32
CA THR A 277 3.20 2.52 -4.63
C THR A 277 4.15 1.58 -5.39
N GLY A 278 3.90 0.26 -5.35
CA GLY A 278 4.76 -0.77 -5.93
C GLY A 278 4.71 -0.83 -7.46
N ILE A 279 3.60 -0.42 -8.10
CA ILE A 279 3.41 -0.52 -9.55
C ILE A 279 3.03 0.82 -10.22
N ALA A 280 3.41 1.00 -11.49
CA ALA A 280 3.06 2.18 -12.30
C ALA A 280 1.74 2.01 -13.05
N HIS A 281 1.37 0.77 -13.36
CA HIS A 281 0.11 0.45 -13.99
C HIS A 281 -1.00 0.29 -12.96
N SER A 282 -2.24 0.33 -13.44
CA SER A 282 -3.44 0.14 -12.65
C SER A 282 -4.07 -1.23 -12.95
N TYR A 283 -4.75 -1.79 -11.95
CA TYR A 283 -5.68 -2.90 -12.14
C TYR A 283 -7.09 -2.42 -11.85
N LEU A 284 -8.00 -2.67 -12.79
CA LEU A 284 -9.41 -2.33 -12.68
C LEU A 284 -10.26 -3.59 -12.87
N THR A 285 -11.05 -3.93 -11.86
CA THR A 285 -12.04 -5.01 -11.93
C THR A 285 -13.43 -4.41 -12.00
N LEU A 286 -14.17 -4.73 -13.06
CA LEU A 286 -15.53 -4.28 -13.31
C LEU A 286 -16.49 -5.48 -13.47
N PRO A 287 -17.80 -5.29 -13.27
CA PRO A 287 -18.81 -6.31 -13.56
C PRO A 287 -18.75 -6.78 -15.02
N THR A 288 -19.07 -8.04 -15.29
CA THR A 288 -19.04 -8.64 -16.64
C THR A 288 -19.82 -7.84 -17.71
N GLY A 289 -20.89 -7.15 -17.32
CA GLY A 289 -21.71 -6.33 -18.21
C GLY A 289 -21.19 -4.92 -18.51
N ALA A 290 -20.07 -4.50 -17.88
CA ALA A 290 -19.50 -3.17 -18.09
C ALA A 290 -19.07 -2.99 -19.56
N GLN A 291 -19.55 -1.92 -20.18
CA GLN A 291 -19.20 -1.55 -21.55
C GLN A 291 -17.91 -0.72 -21.50
N VAL A 292 -16.79 -1.35 -21.86
CA VAL A 292 -15.47 -0.69 -21.87
C VAL A 292 -14.74 -1.04 -23.16
N HIS A 293 -14.05 -0.05 -23.72
CA HIS A 293 -13.24 -0.22 -24.92
C HIS A 293 -11.82 -0.65 -24.55
N THR A 294 -11.41 -1.81 -25.04
CA THR A 294 -10.12 -2.42 -24.67
C THR A 294 -9.38 -2.98 -25.86
N HIS A 295 -8.07 -3.13 -25.72
CA HIS A 295 -7.20 -3.86 -26.63
C HIS A 295 -6.38 -4.91 -25.86
N THR A 296 -5.73 -5.81 -26.60
CA THR A 296 -4.76 -6.74 -26.04
C THR A 296 -3.40 -6.03 -25.94
N ASP A 297 -2.79 -6.09 -24.76
CA ASP A 297 -1.45 -5.59 -24.49
C ASP A 297 -0.66 -6.59 -23.62
N THR A 298 0.57 -6.26 -23.24
CA THR A 298 1.47 -7.08 -22.43
C THR A 298 1.51 -6.58 -20.99
N ASN A 299 1.27 -7.47 -20.03
CA ASN A 299 1.35 -7.13 -18.61
C ASN A 299 2.81 -6.78 -18.23
N PRO A 300 3.09 -5.60 -17.65
CA PRO A 300 4.44 -5.19 -17.29
C PRO A 300 5.08 -6.08 -16.22
N SER A 301 4.28 -6.76 -15.40
CA SER A 301 4.74 -7.62 -14.31
C SER A 301 4.93 -9.09 -14.70
N THR A 302 4.08 -9.63 -15.58
CA THR A 302 4.14 -11.05 -15.96
C THR A 302 4.60 -11.32 -17.38
N HIS A 303 4.65 -10.28 -18.22
CA HIS A 303 4.83 -10.38 -19.67
C HIS A 303 3.76 -11.23 -20.39
N ALA A 304 2.65 -11.55 -19.72
CA ALA A 304 1.54 -12.27 -20.32
C ALA A 304 0.58 -11.31 -21.06
N PRO A 305 -0.14 -11.79 -22.08
CA PRO A 305 -1.21 -11.01 -22.70
C PRO A 305 -2.29 -10.63 -21.70
N VAL A 306 -2.72 -9.38 -21.72
CA VAL A 306 -3.78 -8.82 -20.88
C VAL A 306 -4.71 -7.93 -21.68
N ARG A 307 -5.89 -7.69 -21.12
CA ARG A 307 -6.84 -6.70 -21.63
C ARG A 307 -6.54 -5.36 -20.98
N ALA A 308 -6.26 -4.33 -21.77
CA ALA A 308 -6.01 -2.98 -21.30
C ALA A 308 -7.07 -2.00 -21.83
N LEU A 309 -7.43 -0.97 -21.06
CA LEU A 309 -8.28 0.11 -21.57
C LEU A 309 -7.60 0.83 -22.74
N ASN A 310 -8.39 1.29 -23.70
CA ASN A 310 -7.88 2.11 -24.81
C ASN A 310 -7.43 3.48 -24.32
N ASN A 311 -6.40 4.04 -24.96
CA ASN A 311 -6.00 5.43 -24.75
C ASN A 311 -7.18 6.37 -25.04
N GLY A 312 -7.31 7.43 -24.23
CA GLY A 312 -8.44 8.36 -24.27
C GLY A 312 -9.62 7.97 -23.38
N SER A 313 -9.68 6.73 -22.88
CA SER A 313 -10.71 6.35 -21.90
C SER A 313 -10.56 7.19 -20.62
N VAL A 314 -11.66 7.67 -20.05
CA VAL A 314 -11.66 8.46 -18.82
C VAL A 314 -12.01 7.56 -17.65
N VAL A 315 -11.16 7.47 -16.65
CA VAL A 315 -11.44 6.72 -15.42
C VAL A 315 -11.71 7.71 -14.30
N GLN A 316 -12.93 7.70 -13.76
CA GLN A 316 -13.32 8.52 -12.60
C GLN A 316 -13.18 7.70 -11.31
N LEU A 317 -12.67 8.35 -10.25
CA LEU A 317 -12.51 7.80 -8.92
C LEU A 317 -13.15 8.74 -7.89
N LYS A 318 -14.09 8.19 -7.12
CA LYS A 318 -14.81 8.87 -6.05
C LYS A 318 -14.70 8.11 -4.74
N VAL A 319 -14.13 8.73 -3.71
CA VAL A 319 -14.07 8.16 -2.35
C VAL A 319 -14.95 8.97 -1.43
N ARG A 320 -15.89 8.31 -0.74
CA ARG A 320 -16.80 8.99 0.18
C ARG A 320 -16.21 9.19 1.57
N ASP A 321 -16.65 10.23 2.25
CA ASP A 321 -16.55 10.39 3.69
C ASP A 321 -17.89 10.90 4.26
N ASP A 322 -17.90 11.26 5.55
CA ASP A 322 -19.10 11.74 6.24
C ASP A 322 -19.64 13.07 5.69
N PHE A 323 -18.87 13.79 4.86
CA PHE A 323 -19.20 15.12 4.34
C PHE A 323 -19.34 15.15 2.81
N GLY A 324 -19.43 13.99 2.15
CA GLY A 324 -19.52 13.87 0.69
C GLY A 324 -18.37 13.07 0.09
N TYR A 325 -17.63 13.65 -0.86
CA TYR A 325 -16.47 13.01 -1.49
C TYR A 325 -15.15 13.56 -0.94
N ALA A 326 -14.36 12.68 -0.33
CA ALA A 326 -12.97 12.92 0.05
C ALA A 326 -12.04 12.98 -1.16
N VAL A 327 -12.36 12.18 -2.19
CA VAL A 327 -11.70 12.19 -3.49
C VAL A 327 -12.79 12.27 -4.54
N ASP A 328 -12.65 13.20 -5.48
CA ASP A 328 -13.40 13.25 -6.74
C ASP A 328 -12.39 13.68 -7.81
N THR A 329 -11.86 12.70 -8.55
CA THR A 329 -10.82 12.92 -9.54
C THR A 329 -10.99 11.97 -10.70
N GLU A 330 -10.38 12.31 -11.82
CA GLU A 330 -10.31 11.45 -12.99
C GLU A 330 -8.92 11.45 -13.60
N PHE A 331 -8.67 10.48 -14.46
CA PHE A 331 -7.51 10.48 -15.34
C PHE A 331 -7.87 9.93 -16.72
N ILE A 332 -7.10 10.34 -17.71
CA ILE A 332 -7.25 9.89 -19.09
C ILE A 332 -6.17 8.83 -19.36
N VAL A 333 -6.59 7.64 -19.78
CA VAL A 333 -5.68 6.54 -20.12
C VAL A 333 -4.75 6.97 -21.27
N GLY A 334 -3.45 6.72 -21.12
CA GLY A 334 -2.42 7.12 -22.08
C GLY A 334 -1.94 8.58 -21.94
N SER A 335 -2.48 9.36 -21.00
CA SER A 335 -1.92 10.66 -20.66
C SER A 335 -0.55 10.50 -19.97
N PRO A 336 0.53 11.16 -20.45
CA PRO A 336 1.82 11.14 -19.78
C PRO A 336 1.86 12.00 -18.51
N GLU A 337 0.88 12.90 -18.35
CA GLU A 337 0.82 13.87 -17.26
C GLU A 337 -0.19 13.49 -16.17
N GLY A 338 0.01 14.08 -14.99
CA GLY A 338 -0.89 13.93 -13.85
C GLY A 338 -0.84 12.53 -13.23
N ILE A 339 -2.01 12.08 -12.77
CA ILE A 339 -2.17 10.84 -12.00
C ILE A 339 -2.42 9.59 -12.87
N ALA A 340 -2.43 9.74 -14.19
CA ALA A 340 -2.70 8.61 -15.09
C ALA A 340 -1.64 7.51 -14.91
N PRO A 341 -2.05 6.24 -14.69
CA PRO A 341 -1.12 5.11 -14.62
C PRO A 341 -0.51 4.84 -16.00
N SER A 342 0.58 4.08 -16.06
CA SER A 342 1.22 3.73 -17.34
C SER A 342 0.32 2.92 -18.29
N MET A 343 -0.63 2.17 -17.71
CA MET A 343 -1.71 1.46 -18.40
C MET A 343 -2.80 1.09 -17.37
N VAL A 344 -3.99 0.72 -17.83
CA VAL A 344 -5.06 0.17 -16.97
C VAL A 344 -5.40 -1.23 -17.45
N ILE A 345 -5.03 -2.24 -16.66
CA ILE A 345 -5.37 -3.65 -16.93
C ILE A 345 -6.77 -3.93 -16.41
N VAL A 346 -7.66 -4.40 -17.29
CA VAL A 346 -9.07 -4.62 -17.00
C VAL A 346 -9.37 -6.10 -16.81
N THR A 347 -10.09 -6.40 -15.73
CA THR A 347 -10.69 -7.70 -15.48
C THR A 347 -12.21 -7.54 -15.41
N LEU A 348 -12.95 -8.24 -16.27
CA LEU A 348 -14.41 -8.29 -16.22
C LEU A 348 -14.84 -9.59 -15.52
N ARG A 349 -15.55 -9.48 -14.39
CA ARG A 349 -15.95 -10.63 -13.56
C ARG A 349 -17.32 -10.43 -12.94
N ASP A 350 -17.96 -11.54 -12.56
CA ASP A 350 -19.13 -11.49 -11.71
C ASP A 350 -18.73 -10.89 -10.34
N PRO A 351 -19.41 -9.84 -9.85
CA PRO A 351 -19.15 -9.27 -8.53
C PRO A 351 -19.23 -10.27 -7.37
N ALA A 352 -19.99 -11.36 -7.52
CA ALA A 352 -20.07 -12.44 -6.54
C ALA A 352 -18.79 -13.31 -6.53
N GLU A 353 -18.08 -13.43 -7.65
CA GLU A 353 -16.82 -14.16 -7.75
C GLU A 353 -15.62 -13.27 -7.41
N LYS A 354 -15.62 -12.04 -7.91
CA LYS A 354 -14.56 -11.07 -7.66
C LYS A 354 -15.16 -9.68 -7.51
N GLU A 355 -15.09 -9.17 -6.30
CA GLU A 355 -15.55 -7.83 -5.96
C GLU A 355 -14.89 -6.78 -6.86
N PRO A 356 -15.62 -5.74 -7.31
CA PRO A 356 -15.03 -4.63 -8.02
C PRO A 356 -13.84 -4.04 -7.26
N PHE A 357 -12.81 -3.67 -8.00
CA PHE A 357 -11.54 -3.26 -7.41
C PHE A 357 -10.83 -2.26 -8.32
N LEU A 358 -10.26 -1.22 -7.72
CA LEU A 358 -9.33 -0.32 -8.38
C LEU A 358 -8.02 -0.26 -7.60
N ASN A 359 -6.94 -0.65 -8.26
CA ASN A 359 -5.59 -0.29 -7.89
C ASN A 359 -5.18 0.91 -8.75
N THR A 360 -4.80 2.03 -8.15
CA THR A 360 -4.48 3.26 -8.91
C THR A 360 -3.11 3.24 -9.56
N GLY A 361 -2.20 2.38 -9.11
CA GLY A 361 -0.77 2.55 -9.28
C GLY A 361 -0.25 3.82 -8.57
N ARG A 362 1.07 4.00 -8.64
CA ARG A 362 1.79 4.99 -7.82
C ARG A 362 1.61 6.43 -8.27
N HIS A 363 1.23 6.64 -9.53
CA HIS A 363 1.05 7.97 -10.11
C HIS A 363 -0.05 8.77 -9.41
N PHE A 364 -0.99 8.13 -8.71
CA PHE A 364 -1.98 8.81 -7.87
C PHE A 364 -1.34 9.82 -6.91
N LEU A 365 -0.19 9.47 -6.32
CA LEU A 365 0.52 10.31 -5.36
C LEU A 365 1.21 11.54 -5.97
N ARG A 366 1.17 11.70 -7.31
CA ARG A 366 1.64 12.93 -7.98
C ARG A 366 0.78 14.14 -7.66
N SER A 367 -0.51 13.92 -7.41
CA SER A 367 -1.46 15.00 -7.06
C SER A 367 -2.17 14.76 -5.75
N TRP A 368 -1.82 13.70 -5.03
CA TRP A 368 -2.45 13.34 -3.76
C TRP A 368 -1.42 12.99 -2.68
N LYS A 369 -1.75 13.40 -1.48
CA LYS A 369 -1.16 12.95 -0.22
C LYS A 369 -2.17 12.03 0.45
N VAL A 370 -1.71 10.91 0.99
CA VAL A 370 -2.55 9.96 1.72
C VAL A 370 -2.08 9.79 3.16
N ALA A 371 -2.99 9.44 4.06
CA ALA A 371 -2.72 9.20 5.47
C ALA A 371 -3.48 7.97 5.95
N PHE A 372 -2.83 7.08 6.70
CA PHE A 372 -3.49 5.97 7.39
C PHE A 372 -3.38 6.17 8.90
N ASP A 373 -4.53 6.30 9.56
CA ASP A 373 -4.66 6.31 11.02
C ASP A 373 -5.00 4.90 11.50
N ALA A 374 -3.97 4.14 11.87
CA ALA A 374 -4.11 2.74 12.25
C ALA A 374 -4.88 2.56 13.57
N VAL A 375 -4.85 3.55 14.46
CA VAL A 375 -5.59 3.51 15.74
C VAL A 375 -7.06 3.91 15.52
N GLY A 376 -7.30 4.89 14.66
CA GLY A 376 -8.63 5.46 14.43
C GLY A 376 -9.45 4.77 13.35
N GLY A 377 -8.81 3.95 12.51
CA GLY A 377 -9.45 3.32 11.37
C GLY A 377 -9.88 4.31 10.33
N LYS A 378 -8.97 5.20 9.92
CA LYS A 378 -9.28 6.22 8.93
C LYS A 378 -8.22 6.28 7.84
N PHE A 379 -8.67 6.54 6.62
CA PHE A 379 -7.80 6.81 5.49
C PHE A 379 -8.09 8.21 4.95
N GLY A 380 -7.10 9.10 5.10
CA GLY A 380 -7.19 10.51 4.76
C GLY A 380 -6.58 10.81 3.40
N PHE A 381 -7.11 11.82 2.72
CA PHE A 381 -6.70 12.19 1.37
C PHE A 381 -6.58 13.69 1.25
N ARG A 382 -5.48 14.20 0.68
CA ARG A 382 -5.34 15.61 0.31
C ARG A 382 -4.87 15.75 -1.11
N ARG A 383 -5.53 16.63 -1.85
CA ARG A 383 -4.98 17.08 -3.13
C ARG A 383 -3.77 17.98 -2.89
N VAL A 384 -2.64 17.63 -3.48
CA VAL A 384 -1.43 18.45 -3.53
C VAL A 384 -1.29 18.95 -4.97
N VAL A 385 -1.53 20.25 -5.16
CA VAL A 385 -1.35 20.91 -6.45
C VAL A 385 0.13 21.24 -6.68
#